data_AF-A0A257ZDL7-F1
#
_entry.id   AF-A0A257ZDL7-F1
#
_cell.length_a   1.000
_cell.length_b   1.000
_cell.length_c   1.000
_cell.angle_alpha   90.00
_cell.angle_beta   90.00
_cell.angle_gamma   90.00
#
_symmetry.space_group_name_H-M   'P 1'
#
loop_
_entity.id
_entity.type
_entity.pdbx_description
1 polymer ?
#
loop_
_entity_poly.entity_id
_entity_poly.type
_entity_poly.pdbx_seq_one_letter_code
_entity_poly.pdbx_strand_id
1 'polypeptide(L)'
;AVTDDGPGIPPQTLPHVFEKFVRAPRGAGDGGDGSGLGLAITRGIMEAHGGTASADSPVPGRHTGTRIALRLPLSPQAPAQEGDA
;
A
#
# COMPACT_ATOMS: atom_id res chain seq x y z
N ALA A 1 -1.48 7.68 8.62
CA ALA A 1 -0.45 7.23 7.66
C ALA A 1 0.78 6.82 8.45
N VAL A 2 1.51 5.82 7.97
CA VAL A 2 2.76 5.34 8.56
C VAL A 2 3.89 5.79 7.64
N THR A 3 4.98 6.30 8.22
CA THR A 3 6.14 6.82 7.48
C THR A 3 7.42 6.26 8.09
N ASP A 4 8.34 5.82 7.25
CA ASP A 4 9.69 5.41 7.64
C ASP A 4 10.77 6.32 7.01
N ASP A 5 12.01 6.18 7.51
CA ASP A 5 13.21 6.86 7.03
C ASP A 5 14.16 5.90 6.27
N GLY A 6 13.64 4.77 5.80
CA GLY A 6 14.38 3.78 5.03
C GLY A 6 14.76 4.27 3.63
N PRO A 7 15.35 3.42 2.78
CA PRO A 7 15.84 3.80 1.45
C PRO A 7 14.72 4.14 0.44
N GLY A 8 13.46 3.89 0.78
CA GLY A 8 12.31 4.06 -0.11
C GLY A 8 12.07 2.87 -1.03
N ILE A 9 11.13 3.04 -1.97
CA ILE A 9 10.72 2.05 -2.97
C ILE A 9 11.18 2.51 -4.35
N PRO A 10 11.80 1.63 -5.17
CA PRO A 10 12.14 1.97 -6.55
C PRO A 10 10.92 2.42 -7.37
N PRO A 11 11.03 3.46 -8.21
CA PRO A 11 9.91 3.99 -8.99
C PRO A 11 9.20 2.95 -9.86
N GLN A 12 9.93 1.91 -10.32
CA GLN A 12 9.37 0.83 -11.13
C GLN A 12 8.56 -0.17 -10.30
N THR A 13 8.82 -0.27 -8.99
CA THR A 13 8.10 -1.17 -8.08
C THR A 13 6.91 -0.47 -7.42
N LEU A 14 7.00 0.84 -7.21
CA LEU A 14 5.99 1.62 -6.48
C LEU A 14 4.54 1.41 -7.00
N PRO A 15 4.26 1.40 -8.32
CA PRO A 15 2.90 1.15 -8.83
C PRO A 15 2.36 -0.25 -8.49
N HIS A 16 3.27 -1.21 -8.27
CA HIS A 16 2.96 -2.63 -8.08
C HIS A 16 3.08 -3.07 -6.62
N VAL A 17 3.41 -2.17 -5.68
CA VAL A 17 3.74 -2.54 -4.30
C VAL A 17 2.59 -3.22 -3.53
N PHE A 18 1.35 -3.06 -4.00
CA PHE A 18 0.17 -3.71 -3.46
C PHE A 18 -0.23 -5.00 -4.20
N GLU A 19 0.51 -5.41 -5.22
CA GLU A 19 0.30 -6.69 -5.91
C GLU A 19 0.92 -7.84 -5.12
N LYS A 20 0.34 -9.02 -5.26
CA LYS A 20 0.81 -10.22 -4.55
C LYS A 20 2.20 -10.61 -5.05
N PHE A 21 3.08 -10.98 -4.13
CA PHE A 21 4.44 -11.45 -4.41
C PHE A 21 5.39 -10.39 -4.96
N VAL A 22 4.96 -9.12 -5.05
CA VAL A 22 5.86 -8.03 -5.41
C VAL A 22 6.81 -7.75 -4.27
N ARG A 23 8.08 -7.63 -4.63
CA ARG A 23 9.19 -7.36 -3.72
C ARG A 23 10.06 -6.29 -4.35
N ALA A 24 10.47 -5.30 -3.56
CA ALA A 24 11.53 -4.41 -3.99
C ALA A 24 12.81 -5.24 -4.18
N PRO A 25 13.61 -4.97 -5.23
CA PRO A 25 14.94 -5.55 -5.35
C PRO A 25 15.72 -5.27 -4.07
N ARG A 26 16.42 -6.29 -3.54
CA ARG A 26 17.15 -6.25 -2.26
C ARG A 26 18.00 -4.98 -2.16
N GLY A 27 17.51 -3.98 -1.43
CA GLY A 27 18.34 -2.96 -0.78
C GLY A 27 18.82 -3.50 0.56
N ALA A 28 20.01 -3.10 1.00
CA ALA A 28 20.76 -3.62 2.15
C ALA A 28 20.11 -3.42 3.55
N GLY A 29 18.79 -3.40 3.65
CA GLY A 29 18.04 -3.38 4.90
C GLY A 29 17.52 -4.77 5.25
N ASP A 30 17.68 -5.13 6.52
CA ASP A 30 17.47 -6.42 7.18
C ASP A 30 16.02 -6.99 7.17
N GLY A 31 15.19 -6.58 6.20
CA GLY A 31 13.84 -7.09 6.01
C GLY A 31 13.89 -8.46 5.33
N GLY A 32 13.95 -9.52 6.14
CA GLY A 32 14.09 -10.93 5.73
C GLY A 32 13.02 -11.48 4.77
N ASP A 33 12.98 -12.81 4.65
CA ASP A 33 12.19 -13.61 3.68
C ASP A 33 10.66 -13.44 3.79
N GLY A 34 10.16 -12.24 3.51
CA GLY A 34 8.74 -11.96 3.35
C GLY A 34 8.25 -12.46 1.99
N SER A 35 7.08 -13.09 1.98
CA SER A 35 6.43 -13.58 0.76
C SER A 35 5.94 -12.47 -0.20
N GLY A 36 6.06 -11.19 0.18
CA GLY A 36 5.50 -10.07 -0.59
C GLY A 36 3.97 -10.01 -0.54
N LEU A 37 3.34 -10.60 0.48
CA LEU A 37 1.87 -10.62 0.60
C LEU A 37 1.29 -9.53 1.51
N GLY A 38 2.09 -8.96 2.41
CA GLY A 38 1.59 -8.05 3.46
C GLY A 38 0.75 -6.89 2.92
N LEU A 39 1.31 -6.11 1.98
CA LEU A 39 0.61 -4.96 1.40
C LEU A 39 -0.57 -5.37 0.52
N ALA A 40 -0.48 -6.49 -0.20
CA ALA A 40 -1.61 -7.02 -0.96
C ALA A 40 -2.80 -7.39 -0.06
N ILE A 41 -2.52 -8.02 1.09
CA ILE A 41 -3.53 -8.30 2.11
C ILE A 41 -4.11 -7.00 2.67
N THR A 42 -3.25 -6.02 3.01
CA THR A 42 -3.71 -4.71 3.48
C THR A 42 -4.66 -4.05 2.49
N ARG A 43 -4.32 -4.02 1.19
CA ARG A 43 -5.19 -3.44 0.16
C ARG A 43 -6.53 -4.16 0.06
N GLY A 44 -6.54 -5.50 0.06
CA GLY A 44 -7.77 -6.28 0.03
C GLY A 44 -8.67 -6.02 1.25
N ILE A 45 -8.10 -5.91 2.45
CA ILE A 45 -8.86 -5.54 3.66
C ILE A 45 -9.44 -4.14 3.51
N MET A 46 -8.65 -3.17 3.05
CA MET A 46 -9.12 -1.79 2.88
C MET A 46 -10.26 -1.70 1.87
N GLU A 47 -10.12 -2.34 0.71
CA GLU A 47 -11.15 -2.36 -0.34
C GLU A 47 -12.44 -3.03 0.14
N ALA A 48 -12.34 -4.13 0.90
CA ALA A 48 -13.50 -4.79 1.52
C ALA A 48 -14.26 -3.89 2.51
N HIS A 49 -13.60 -2.88 3.07
CA HIS A 49 -14.20 -1.88 3.96
C HIS A 49 -14.57 -0.57 3.23
N GLY A 50 -14.57 -0.56 1.89
CA GLY A 50 -14.87 0.64 1.10
C GLY A 50 -13.79 1.73 1.20
N GLY A 51 -12.60 1.36 1.65
CA GLY A 51 -11.45 2.23 1.80
C GLY A 51 -10.43 2.11 0.68
N THR A 52 -9.34 2.87 0.81
CA THR A 52 -8.23 2.90 -0.15
C THR A 52 -6.89 2.83 0.58
N ALA A 53 -5.92 2.16 -0.02
CA ALA A 53 -4.51 2.18 0.39
C ALA A 53 -3.66 2.88 -0.68
N SER A 54 -2.67 3.67 -0.26
CA SER A 54 -1.76 4.41 -1.13
C SER A 54 -0.34 4.38 -0.56
N ALA A 55 0.65 4.46 -1.45
CA ALA A 55 2.06 4.50 -1.10
C ALA A 55 2.74 5.67 -1.82
N ASP A 56 3.50 6.46 -1.07
CA ASP A 56 4.39 7.50 -1.60
C ASP A 56 5.84 7.14 -1.27
N SER A 57 6.72 7.15 -2.26
CA SER A 57 8.16 7.04 -2.05
C SER A 57 8.93 7.80 -3.15
N PRO A 58 9.85 8.73 -2.80
CA PRO A 58 10.17 9.16 -1.43
C PRO A 58 8.98 9.85 -0.76
N VAL A 59 9.04 9.98 0.57
CA VAL A 59 8.01 10.69 1.34
C VAL A 59 7.89 12.13 0.81
N PRO A 60 6.68 12.69 0.62
CA PRO A 60 6.51 14.06 0.17
C PRO A 60 7.31 15.05 1.03
N GLY A 61 8.17 15.86 0.39
CA GLY A 61 9.06 16.81 1.07
C GLY A 61 10.36 16.20 1.64
N ARG A 62 10.66 14.93 1.35
CA ARG A 62 11.91 14.26 1.73
C ARG A 62 12.60 13.63 0.51
N HIS A 63 13.88 13.31 0.68
CA HIS A 63 14.68 12.61 -0.34
C HIS A 63 14.64 11.08 -0.21
N THR A 64 14.14 10.55 0.92
CA THR A 64 14.11 9.12 1.22
C THR A 64 12.83 8.74 1.99
N GLY A 65 12.66 7.45 2.25
CA GLY A 65 11.60 6.88 3.08
C GLY A 65 10.38 6.45 2.27
N THR A 66 9.49 5.71 2.93
CA THR A 66 8.18 5.32 2.38
C THR A 66 7.07 5.82 3.28
N ARG A 67 5.97 6.28 2.68
CA ARG A 67 4.73 6.62 3.37
C ARG A 67 3.61 5.71 2.89
N ILE A 68 2.99 4.96 3.79
CA ILE A 68 1.77 4.19 3.52
C ILE A 68 0.57 4.90 4.15
N ALA A 69 -0.43 5.23 3.35
CA ALA A 69 -1.65 5.93 3.77
C ALA A 69 -2.89 5.09 3.49
N LEU A 70 -3.68 4.86 4.53
CA LEU A 70 -4.98 4.19 4.50
C LEU A 70 -6.08 5.23 4.72
N ARG A 71 -7.16 5.14 3.94
CA ARG A 71 -8.38 5.96 4.13
C ARG A 71 -9.58 5.04 4.19
N LEU A 72 -10.43 5.23 5.19
CA LEU A 72 -11.70 4.54 5.36
C LEU A 72 -12.82 5.59 5.37
N PRO A 73 -14.01 5.25 4.86
CA PRO A 73 -15.18 6.09 5.02
C PRO A 73 -15.61 6.12 6.50
N LEU A 74 -16.06 7.28 6.99
CA LEU A 74 -16.53 7.45 8.38
C LEU A 74 -17.89 6.76 8.65
N SER A 75 -18.59 6.36 7.59
CA SER A 75 -19.81 5.56 7.66
C SER A 75 -19.74 4.51 6.56
N PRO A 76 -20.21 3.27 6.80
CA PRO A 76 -20.26 2.26 5.75
C PRO A 76 -21.08 2.83 4.59
N GLN A 77 -20.47 2.95 3.40
CA GLN A 77 -21.29 3.16 2.21
C GLN A 77 -22.13 1.89 2.05
N ALA A 78 -23.45 2.05 1.99
CA ALA A 78 -24.31 0.95 1.56
C ALA A 78 -23.77 0.46 0.21
N PRO A 79 -23.59 -0.86 0.02
CA PRO A 79 -23.11 -1.39 -1.24
C PRO A 79 -24.00 -0.83 -2.35
N ALA A 80 -23.37 -0.26 -3.38
CA ALA A 80 -24.07 0.25 -4.56
C ALA A 80 -25.03 -0.86 -5.00
N GLN A 81 -26.34 -0.58 -4.92
CA GLN A 81 -27.36 -1.52 -5.37
C GLN A 81 -27.14 -1.67 -6.87
N GLU A 82 -26.54 -2.78 -7.27
CA GLU A 82 -26.40 -3.17 -8.66
C GLU A 82 -27.83 -3.40 -9.15
N GLY A 83 -28.31 -2.47 -9.98
CA GLY A 83 -29.70 -2.37 -10.38
C GLY A 83 -30.18 -3.67 -11.04
N ASP A 84 -31.28 -4.18 -10.51
CA ASP A 84 -32.14 -5.18 -11.14
C ASP A 84 -32.53 -4.71 -12.55
N ALA A 85 -32.18 -5.50 -13.55
CA ALA A 85 -32.57 -5.34 -14.95
C ALA A 85 -33.00 -6.69 -15.51
#